data_AF-X0TXB5-F1
#
_entry.id   AF-X0TXB5-F1
#
_cell.length_a   1.000
_cell.length_b   1.000
_cell.length_c   1.000
_cell.angle_alpha   90.00
_cell.angle_beta   90.00
_cell.angle_gamma   90.00
#
_symmetry.space_group_name_H-M   'P 1'
#
loop_
_entity.id
_entity.type
_entity.pdbx_description
1 polymer ?
#
loop_
_entity_poly.entity_id
_entity_poly.type
_entity_poly.pdbx_seq_one_letter_code
_entity_poly.pdbx_strand_id
1 'polypeptide(L)' 'AARPLAHCFVERQPEFGWHRGMLLDDCRMQISFLKDLVTMRDPKSRYTFINYLFERGRLNEFVNLKNFYPT' A
#
# COMPACT_ATOMS: atom_id res chain seq x y z
N ALA A 1 5.06 -15.71 24.71
CA ALA A 1 4.96 -14.65 23.68
C ALA A 1 6.36 -14.41 23.09
N ALA A 2 6.48 -14.23 21.78
CA ALA A 2 7.77 -13.96 21.16
C ALA A 2 8.35 -12.61 21.63
N ARG A 3 9.66 -12.54 21.89
CA ARG A 3 10.33 -11.31 22.30
C ARG A 3 10.31 -10.31 21.13
N PRO A 4 9.98 -9.02 21.35
CA PRO A 4 10.07 -8.02 20.30
C PRO A 4 11.50 -7.93 19.75
N LEU A 5 11.63 -7.91 18.43
CA LEU A 5 12.91 -7.76 17.74
C LEU A 5 13.27 -6.26 17.71
N ALA A 6 14.48 -5.93 18.18
CA ALA A 6 15.01 -4.59 18.04
C ALA A 6 15.29 -4.32 16.56
N HIS A 7 14.77 -3.20 16.04
CA HIS A 7 14.92 -2.82 14.64
C HIS A 7 14.96 -1.29 14.49
N CYS A 8 15.64 -0.82 13.43
CA CYS A 8 15.71 0.57 13.03
C CYS A 8 15.84 0.63 11.50
N PHE A 9 15.12 1.57 10.86
CA PHE A 9 15.22 1.84 9.42
C PHE A 9 15.87 3.21 9.22
N VAL A 10 16.86 3.30 8.33
CA VAL A 10 17.60 4.53 8.02
C VAL A 10 17.36 4.89 6.56
N GLU A 11 16.78 6.06 6.30
CA GLU A 11 16.51 6.60 4.97
C GLU A 11 17.15 7.99 4.85
N ARG A 12 17.73 8.30 3.68
CA ARG A 12 18.40 9.59 3.43
C ARG A 12 17.41 10.71 3.10
N GLN A 13 16.29 10.37 2.47
CA GLN A 13 15.24 11.33 2.17
C GLN A 13 14.61 11.81 3.48
N PRO A 14 14.23 13.10 3.57
CA PRO A 14 13.67 13.65 4.80
C PRO A 14 12.32 13.02 5.17
N GLU A 15 11.63 12.42 4.21
CA GLU A 15 10.35 11.74 4.40
C GLU A 15 10.18 10.65 3.32
N PHE A 16 9.22 9.73 3.52
CA PHE A 16 8.96 8.67 2.54
C PHE A 16 8.54 9.22 1.17
N GLY A 17 9.14 8.72 0.11
CA GLY A 17 8.83 9.09 -1.27
C GLY A 17 9.16 7.97 -2.23
N TRP A 18 8.15 7.45 -2.93
CA TRP A 18 8.36 6.42 -3.94
C TRP A 18 8.32 7.05 -5.34
N HIS A 19 9.47 7.04 -6.04
CA HIS A 19 9.64 7.54 -7.41
C HIS A 19 8.92 8.88 -7.71
N ARG A 20 9.08 9.90 -6.84
CA ARG A 20 8.34 11.18 -6.93
C ARG A 20 8.41 11.87 -8.30
N GLY A 21 9.55 11.78 -8.99
CA GLY A 21 9.74 12.36 -10.32
C GLY A 21 8.98 11.64 -11.45
N MET A 22 8.34 10.50 -11.16
CA MET A 22 7.59 9.67 -12.11
C MET A 22 6.11 9.56 -11.74
N LEU A 23 5.62 10.39 -10.81
CA LEU A 23 4.19 10.49 -10.50
C LEU A 23 3.50 11.38 -11.54
N LEU A 24 3.39 10.88 -12.77
CA LEU A 24 2.70 11.56 -13.88
C LEU A 24 1.19 11.33 -13.75
N ASP A 25 0.37 12.24 -14.29
CA ASP A 25 -1.09 12.24 -14.10
C ASP A 25 -1.78 10.93 -14.52
N ASP A 26 -1.30 10.29 -15.59
CA ASP A 26 -1.89 9.06 -16.14
C ASP A 26 -1.20 7.77 -15.66
N CYS A 27 -0.28 7.85 -14.69
CA CYS A 27 0.45 6.69 -14.20
C CYS A 27 -0.45 5.76 -13.37
N ARG A 28 -0.49 4.48 -13.75
CA ARG A 28 -1.17 3.40 -13.01
C ARG A 28 -0.20 2.42 -12.42
N MET A 29 -0.65 1.70 -11.39
CA MET A 29 0.08 0.54 -10.89
C MET A 29 0.16 -0.56 -11.95
N GLN A 30 1.35 -1.15 -12.14
CA GLN A 30 1.56 -2.26 -13.09
C GLN A 30 1.16 -3.63 -12.50
N ILE A 31 0.90 -3.69 -11.21
CA ILE A 31 0.57 -4.92 -10.47
C ILE A 31 -0.76 -4.77 -9.75
N SER A 32 -1.42 -5.91 -9.52
CA SER A 32 -2.65 -5.95 -8.72
C SER A 32 -2.44 -5.33 -7.35
N PHE A 33 -3.43 -4.58 -6.87
CA PHE A 33 -3.44 -4.01 -5.52
C PHE A 33 -3.37 -5.08 -4.41
N LEU A 34 -3.67 -6.36 -4.70
CA LEU A 34 -3.49 -7.47 -3.76
C LEU A 34 -2.01 -7.85 -3.55
N LYS A 35 -1.10 -7.37 -4.42
CA LYS A 35 0.35 -7.45 -4.23
C LYS A 35 0.88 -6.22 -3.48
N ASP A 36 0.17 -5.82 -2.43
CA ASP A 36 0.63 -4.80 -1.49
C ASP A 36 1.77 -5.33 -0.59
N LEU A 37 2.07 -4.60 0.49
CA LEU A 37 3.17 -4.93 1.42
C LEU A 37 3.02 -6.28 2.14
N VAL A 38 1.81 -6.81 2.31
CA VAL A 38 1.56 -7.89 3.28
C VAL A 38 0.44 -8.86 2.92
N THR A 39 -0.52 -8.52 2.07
CA THR A 39 -1.73 -9.33 1.79
C THR A 39 -1.40 -10.78 1.44
N MET A 40 -0.38 -11.01 0.60
CA MET A 40 0.05 -12.36 0.20
C MET A 40 0.66 -13.19 1.34
N ARG A 41 1.11 -12.55 2.43
CA ARG A 41 1.68 -13.19 3.63
C ARG A 41 0.63 -13.30 4.74
N ASP A 42 -0.11 -12.23 4.99
CA ASP A 42 -1.12 -12.13 6.03
C ASP A 42 -2.25 -11.17 5.57
N PRO A 43 -3.35 -11.70 5.02
CA PRO A 43 -4.48 -10.89 4.53
C PRO A 43 -5.30 -10.23 5.64
N LYS A 44 -5.07 -10.56 6.92
CA LYS A 44 -5.74 -9.92 8.07
C LYS A 44 -4.90 -8.79 8.67
N SER A 45 -3.73 -8.51 8.12
CA SER A 45 -2.87 -7.45 8.61
C SER A 45 -3.51 -6.07 8.46
N ARG A 46 -3.31 -5.19 9.44
CA ARG A 46 -3.70 -3.78 9.34
C ARG A 46 -2.95 -3.00 8.26
N TYR A 47 -1.85 -3.55 7.72
CA TYR A 47 -1.03 -2.92 6.70
C TYR A 47 -1.41 -3.32 5.26
N THR A 48 -2.52 -4.03 5.08
CA THR A 48 -3.06 -4.32 3.74
C THR A 48 -3.57 -3.04 3.08
N PHE A 49 -3.49 -2.97 1.76
CA PHE A 49 -4.04 -1.85 0.98
C PHE A 49 -5.57 -1.76 1.12
N ILE A 50 -6.24 -2.90 1.31
CA ILE A 50 -7.68 -2.95 1.61
C ILE A 50 -7.99 -2.29 2.96
N ASN A 51 -7.22 -2.58 4.02
CA ASN A 51 -7.42 -1.93 5.31
C ASN A 51 -7.13 -0.42 5.21
N TYR A 52 -6.10 -0.02 4.46
CA TYR A 52 -5.85 1.39 4.17
C TYR A 52 -7.07 2.07 3.51
N LEU A 53 -7.66 1.46 2.48
CA LEU A 53 -8.86 2.00 1.82
C LEU A 53 -10.05 2.10 2.77
N PHE A 54 -10.22 1.11 3.66
CA PHE A 54 -11.27 1.12 4.69
C PHE A 54 -11.08 2.27 5.67
N GLU A 55 -9.88 2.42 6.24
CA GLU A 55 -9.55 3.51 7.18
C GLU A 55 -9.67 4.90 6.54
N ARG A 56 -9.49 5.01 5.21
CA ARG A 56 -9.67 6.25 4.44
C ARG A 56 -11.11 6.49 3.97
N GLY A 57 -12.04 5.57 4.24
CA GLY A 57 -13.43 5.68 3.77
C GLY A 57 -13.60 5.55 2.26
N ARG A 58 -12.61 4.99 1.55
CA ARG A 58 -12.57 4.90 0.08
C ARG A 58 -12.81 3.48 -0.45
N LEU A 59 -13.00 2.50 0.43
CA LEU A 59 -13.13 1.10 0.02
C LEU A 59 -14.30 0.86 -0.94
N ASN A 60 -15.49 1.40 -0.64
CA ASN A 60 -16.67 1.21 -1.49
C ASN A 60 -16.48 1.82 -2.89
N GLU A 61 -15.93 3.03 -2.96
CA GLU A 61 -15.61 3.70 -4.22
C GLU A 61 -14.60 2.87 -5.03
N PHE A 62 -13.52 2.44 -4.38
CA PHE A 62 -12.48 1.64 -5.00
C PHE A 62 -13.00 0.31 -5.56
N VAL A 63 -13.83 -0.42 -4.80
CA VAL A 63 -14.45 -1.68 -5.26
C VAL A 63 -15.30 -1.43 -6.51
N ASN A 64 -16.02 -0.32 -6.56
CA ASN A 64 -16.87 0.04 -7.69
C ASN A 64 -16.08 0.42 -8.96
N LEU A 65 -14.80 0.77 -8.86
CA LEU A 65 -13.93 0.96 -10.04
C LEU A 65 -13.74 -0.33 -10.85
N LYS A 66 -13.90 -1.51 -10.22
CA LYS A 66 -13.77 -2.83 -10.86
C LYS A 66 -12.48 -2.97 -11.68
N ASN A 67 -11.40 -2.34 -11.22
CA ASN A 67 -10.11 -2.32 -11.89
C ASN A 67 -9.02 -2.91 -10.99
N PHE A 68 -8.32 -3.93 -11.49
CA PHE A 68 -7.20 -4.55 -10.78
C PHE A 68 -5.93 -3.67 -10.78
N TYR A 69 -5.85 -2.67 -11.66
CA TYR A 69 -4.71 -1.76 -11.85
C TYR A 69 -5.14 -0.28 -11.79
N PRO A 70 -5.58 0.22 -10.63
CA PRO A 70 -6.03 1.60 -10.47
C PRO A 70 -4.87 2.59 -10.41
N THR A 71 -5.18 3.84 -10.79
CA THR A 71 -4.38 5.07 -10.52
C THR A 71 -4.50 5.46 -9.04
#